data_AF-A0A8I1N9C3-F1
#
_entry.id   AF-A0A8I1N9C3-F1
#
_cell.length_a   1.000
_cell.length_b   1.000
_cell.length_c   1.000
_cell.angle_alpha   90.00
_cell.angle_beta   90.00
_cell.angle_gamma   90.00
#
_symmetry.space_group_name_H-M   'P 1'
#
loop_
_entity.id
_entity.type
_entity.pdbx_description
1 polymer ?
#
loop_
_entity_poly.entity_id
_entity_poly.type
_entity_poly.pdbx_seq_one_letter_code
_entity_poly.pdbx_strand_id
1 'polypeptide(L)'
;MNTSTLVHIPAGNVTVEGMLEIPDGAIGLALFAHGSGSSRHSPRNNYVAGELRAAGVGTLLMDLLTPEEDRDYARRFDIGLLTQRLLDAVRWVRVQAATRNLPLGLFGASTGAAAALEAAAELGGEVRAVVSRGGRPDLASEQALLRVSAPTLLLVGGHDDGVIDLNQLAYDQLNCEKDMVIVPGATHLFEEPGTLEAVARQAAAWFVRHLHPAA
;
A
#
# COMPACT_ATOMS: atom_id res chain seq x y z
N MET A 1 24.38 0.53 -4.29
CA MET A 1 24.11 0.96 -2.88
C MET A 1 22.73 1.56 -2.89
N ASN A 2 21.78 1.03 -2.11
CA ASN A 2 20.44 1.60 -2.07
C ASN A 2 20.49 2.91 -1.28
N THR A 3 20.38 4.04 -1.97
CA THR A 3 20.38 5.36 -1.32
C THR A 3 18.98 5.65 -0.79
N SER A 4 18.86 5.74 0.53
CA SER A 4 17.62 6.17 1.19
C SER A 4 17.51 7.69 1.12
N THR A 5 16.41 8.19 0.55
CA THR A 5 16.21 9.60 0.25
C THR A 5 14.93 10.10 0.92
N LEU A 6 15.05 11.07 1.83
CA LEU A 6 13.91 11.79 2.37
C LEU A 6 13.36 12.73 1.28
N VAL A 7 12.10 12.54 0.91
CA VAL A 7 11.41 13.32 -0.12
C VAL A 7 10.24 14.10 0.48
N HIS A 8 9.93 15.23 -0.16
CA HIS A 8 8.85 16.12 0.24
C HIS A 8 7.82 16.13 -0.89
N ILE A 9 6.62 15.65 -0.58
CA ILE A 9 5.56 15.41 -1.56
C ILE A 9 4.50 16.48 -1.35
N PRO A 10 4.32 17.41 -2.31
CA PRO A 10 3.20 18.35 -2.28
C PRO A 10 1.88 17.59 -2.36
N ALA A 11 0.96 17.86 -1.45
CA ALA A 11 -0.37 17.25 -1.44
C ALA A 11 -1.42 18.31 -1.08
N GLY A 12 -2.17 18.76 -2.07
CA GLY A 12 -3.03 19.94 -1.94
C GLY A 12 -2.26 21.17 -1.43
N ASN A 13 -2.65 21.68 -0.26
CA ASN A 13 -2.05 22.85 0.39
C ASN A 13 -0.99 22.50 1.46
N VAL A 14 -0.64 21.22 1.64
CA VAL A 14 0.39 20.79 2.58
C VAL A 14 1.51 20.06 1.86
N THR A 15 2.56 19.72 2.61
CA THR A 15 3.63 18.84 2.15
C THR A 15 3.75 17.70 3.14
N VAL A 16 3.78 16.47 2.63
CA VAL A 16 4.01 15.27 3.43
C VAL A 16 5.41 14.71 3.17
N GLU A 17 5.97 14.04 4.16
CA GLU A 17 7.29 13.43 4.06
C GLU A 17 7.18 11.98 3.59
N GLY A 18 8.15 11.56 2.77
CA GLY A 18 8.29 10.17 2.38
C GLY A 18 9.75 9.72 2.37
N MET A 19 9.96 8.42 2.51
CA MET A 19 11.26 7.79 2.34
C MET A 19 11.26 6.99 1.04
N LEU A 20 12.03 7.47 0.05
CA LEU A 20 12.18 6.83 -1.25
C LEU A 20 13.48 6.03 -1.29
N GLU A 21 13.36 4.75 -1.60
CA GLU A 21 14.49 3.83 -1.77
C GLU A 21 14.28 3.00 -3.04
N ILE A 22 15.24 3.09 -3.97
CA ILE A 22 15.16 2.40 -5.27
C ILE A 22 16.42 1.54 -5.42
N PRO A 23 16.30 0.21 -5.50
CA PRO A 23 17.43 -0.66 -5.80
C PRO A 23 17.89 -0.49 -7.26
N ASP A 24 19.16 -0.79 -7.50
CA ASP A 24 19.71 -0.83 -8.86
C ASP A 24 18.92 -1.84 -9.71
N GLY A 25 18.44 -1.41 -10.88
CA GLY A 25 17.63 -2.26 -11.76
C GLY A 25 16.21 -2.53 -11.27
N ALA A 26 15.63 -1.66 -10.44
CA ALA A 26 14.28 -1.82 -9.91
C ALA A 26 13.25 -2.14 -11.00
N ILE A 27 12.43 -3.18 -10.76
CA ILE A 27 11.39 -3.63 -11.72
C ILE A 27 10.09 -2.84 -11.58
N GLY A 28 9.91 -2.15 -10.46
CA GLY A 28 8.75 -1.34 -10.15
C GLY A 28 8.93 -0.55 -8.86
N LEU A 29 7.89 0.18 -8.47
CA LEU A 29 7.84 1.00 -7.27
C LEU A 29 6.54 0.76 -6.51
N ALA A 30 6.63 0.37 -5.24
CA ALA A 30 5.49 0.23 -4.34
C ALA A 30 5.34 1.46 -3.43
N LEU A 31 4.19 2.12 -3.47
CA LEU A 31 3.83 3.23 -2.55
C LEU A 31 3.10 2.67 -1.34
N PHE A 32 3.59 2.98 -0.14
CA PHE A 32 3.00 2.51 1.10
C PHE A 32 2.03 3.55 1.67
N ALA A 33 0.76 3.18 1.72
CA ALA A 33 -0.31 3.87 2.42
C ALA A 33 -0.46 3.28 3.83
N HIS A 34 0.05 3.99 4.83
CA HIS A 34 -0.03 3.53 6.23
C HIS A 34 -1.45 3.66 6.80
N GLY A 35 -1.73 2.88 7.83
CA GLY A 35 -2.96 3.00 8.60
C GLY A 35 -2.94 4.15 9.60
N SER A 36 -4.11 4.43 10.18
CA SER A 36 -4.33 5.39 11.26
C SER A 36 -3.28 5.32 12.37
N GLY A 37 -2.66 6.46 12.72
CA GLY A 37 -1.68 6.55 13.80
C GLY A 37 -0.34 5.85 13.53
N SER A 38 -0.11 5.39 12.30
CA SER A 38 1.18 4.90 11.82
C SER A 38 1.86 5.97 10.97
N SER A 39 3.17 5.87 10.84
CA SER A 39 3.96 6.75 9.98
C SER A 39 4.96 5.95 9.14
N ARG A 40 5.75 6.66 8.34
CA ARG A 40 6.90 6.12 7.60
C ARG A 40 7.92 5.41 8.50
N HIS A 41 7.88 5.63 9.81
CA HIS A 41 8.75 4.99 10.80
C HIS A 41 8.22 3.65 11.32
N SER A 42 7.08 3.17 10.80
CA SER A 42 6.49 1.88 11.21
C SER A 42 7.50 0.74 11.03
N PRO A 43 7.91 0.03 12.11
CA PRO A 43 8.88 -1.06 12.00
C PRO A 43 8.38 -2.17 11.06
N ARG A 44 7.07 -2.46 11.10
CA ARG A 44 6.42 -3.46 10.25
C ARG A 44 6.49 -3.11 8.77
N ASN A 45 6.14 -1.86 8.42
CA ASN A 45 6.18 -1.44 7.01
C ASN A 45 7.62 -1.31 6.51
N ASN A 46 8.56 -0.85 7.34
CA ASN A 46 9.97 -0.81 6.99
C ASN A 46 10.55 -2.20 6.75
N TYR A 47 10.17 -3.19 7.57
CA TYR A 47 10.55 -4.58 7.36
C TYR A 47 10.02 -5.11 6.01
N VAL A 48 8.71 -4.99 5.77
CA VAL A 48 8.10 -5.42 4.49
C VAL A 48 8.75 -4.71 3.30
N ALA A 49 8.98 -3.40 3.41
CA ALA A 49 9.64 -2.65 2.36
C ALA A 49 11.08 -3.10 2.11
N GLY A 50 11.81 -3.50 3.16
CA GLY A 50 13.14 -4.10 3.03
C GLY A 50 13.12 -5.38 2.19
N GLU A 51 12.16 -6.27 2.46
CA GLU A 51 11.99 -7.52 1.69
C GLU A 51 11.59 -7.25 0.23
N LEU A 52 10.72 -6.25 -0.02
CA LEU A 52 10.38 -5.81 -1.38
C LEU A 52 11.62 -5.29 -2.12
N ARG A 53 12.45 -4.48 -1.45
CA ARG A 53 13.70 -3.97 -2.04
C ARG A 53 14.71 -5.08 -2.31
N ALA A 54 14.82 -6.07 -1.43
CA ALA A 54 15.63 -7.26 -1.66
C ALA A 54 15.13 -8.07 -2.88
N ALA A 55 13.84 -8.01 -3.18
CA ALA A 55 13.23 -8.59 -4.37
C ALA A 55 13.27 -7.69 -5.62
N GLY A 56 13.96 -6.55 -5.58
CA GLY A 56 14.12 -5.64 -6.72
C GLY A 56 12.98 -4.65 -6.92
N VAL A 57 12.08 -4.48 -5.94
CA VAL A 57 10.99 -3.51 -5.98
C VAL A 57 11.39 -2.27 -5.18
N GLY A 58 11.42 -1.10 -5.83
CA GLY A 58 11.59 0.18 -5.13
C GLY A 58 10.42 0.47 -4.20
N THR A 59 10.63 1.28 -3.17
CA THR A 59 9.59 1.59 -2.18
C THR A 59 9.55 3.07 -1.85
N LEU A 60 8.33 3.61 -1.69
CA LEU A 60 8.08 4.93 -1.12
C LEU A 60 7.18 4.78 0.11
N LEU A 61 7.75 4.99 1.30
CA LEU A 61 6.99 5.01 2.57
C LEU A 61 6.65 6.44 2.91
N MET A 62 5.37 6.81 2.88
CA MET A 62 4.95 8.21 2.93
C MET A 62 3.87 8.48 3.97
N ASP A 63 4.03 9.54 4.73
CA ASP A 63 2.97 9.95 5.65
C ASP A 63 1.76 10.44 4.84
N LEU A 64 0.57 9.90 5.12
CA LEU A 64 -0.66 10.34 4.45
C LEU A 64 -1.26 11.59 5.11
N LEU A 65 -0.81 11.94 6.31
CA LEU A 65 -1.26 13.10 7.07
C LEU A 65 -0.04 13.85 7.57
N THR A 66 -0.12 15.18 7.68
CA THR A 66 0.91 15.93 8.41
C THR A 66 0.84 15.62 9.92
N PRO A 67 1.89 15.90 10.71
CA PRO A 67 1.84 15.74 12.16
C PRO A 67 0.70 16.52 12.84
N GLU A 68 0.30 17.68 12.29
CA GLU A 68 -0.83 18.47 12.77
C GLU A 68 -2.16 17.81 12.42
N GLU A 69 -2.28 17.26 11.21
CA GLU A 69 -3.47 16.54 10.77
C GLU A 69 -3.68 15.24 11.54
N ASP A 70 -2.61 14.51 11.85
CA ASP A 70 -2.67 13.25 12.56
C ASP A 70 -3.11 13.40 14.03
N ARG A 71 -3.07 14.61 14.60
CA ARG A 71 -3.64 14.89 15.94
C ARG A 71 -5.17 14.83 15.94
N ASP A 72 -5.80 15.05 14.79
CA ASP A 72 -7.25 14.91 14.64
C ASP A 72 -7.58 13.45 14.31
N TYR A 73 -8.19 12.77 15.29
CA TYR A 73 -8.57 11.37 15.14
C TYR A 73 -9.51 11.14 13.95
N ALA A 74 -10.38 12.11 13.61
CA ALA A 74 -11.32 11.96 12.49
C ALA A 74 -10.58 11.85 11.15
N ARG A 75 -9.49 12.62 10.96
CA ARG A 75 -8.70 12.60 9.72
C ARG A 75 -8.02 11.27 9.44
N ARG A 76 -7.72 10.49 10.49
CA ARG A 76 -7.14 9.16 10.36
C ARG A 76 -8.09 8.15 9.68
N PHE A 77 -9.39 8.41 9.73
CA PHE A 77 -10.42 7.56 9.13
C PHE A 77 -11.12 8.23 7.94
N ASP A 78 -10.68 9.41 7.54
CA ASP A 78 -11.16 10.10 6.34
C ASP A 78 -10.54 9.45 5.10
N ILE A 79 -11.18 8.39 4.60
CA ILE A 79 -10.68 7.64 3.43
C ILE A 79 -10.54 8.54 2.21
N GLY A 80 -11.44 9.51 2.02
CA GLY A 80 -11.34 10.46 0.91
C GLY A 80 -10.06 11.29 0.96
N LEU A 81 -9.72 11.83 2.13
CA LEU A 81 -8.46 12.55 2.35
C LEU A 81 -7.24 11.64 2.11
N LEU A 82 -7.24 10.44 2.69
CA LEU A 82 -6.12 9.49 2.55
C LEU A 82 -5.91 9.06 1.09
N THR A 83 -6.99 8.81 0.35
CA THR A 83 -6.97 8.53 -1.09
C THR A 83 -6.36 9.69 -1.86
N GLN A 84 -6.82 10.92 -1.61
CA GLN A 84 -6.31 12.11 -2.30
C GLN A 84 -4.80 12.30 -2.06
N ARG A 85 -4.32 12.03 -0.85
CA ARG A 85 -2.90 12.08 -0.47
C ARG A 85 -2.07 11.05 -1.24
N LEU A 86 -2.59 9.84 -1.39
CA LEU A 86 -1.94 8.80 -2.17
C LEU A 86 -1.91 9.13 -3.68
N LEU A 87 -2.99 9.69 -4.22
CA LEU A 87 -3.05 10.17 -5.61
C LEU A 87 -2.04 11.30 -5.87
N ASP A 88 -1.88 12.23 -4.92
CA ASP A 88 -0.87 13.29 -5.01
C ASP A 88 0.55 12.71 -5.04
N ALA A 89 0.82 11.68 -4.23
CA ALA A 89 2.09 10.98 -4.28
C ALA A 89 2.33 10.21 -5.59
N VAL A 90 1.30 9.57 -6.14
CA VAL A 90 1.36 8.95 -7.47
C VAL A 90 1.74 10.00 -8.52
N ARG A 91 1.03 11.15 -8.54
CA ARG A 91 1.37 12.27 -9.44
C ARG A 91 2.81 12.74 -9.25
N TRP A 92 3.27 12.84 -8.01
CA TRP A 92 4.63 13.27 -7.70
C TRP A 92 5.69 12.27 -8.21
N VAL A 93 5.53 10.96 -8.00
CA VAL A 93 6.49 9.96 -8.50
C VAL A 93 6.48 9.86 -10.02
N ARG A 94 5.39 10.24 -10.69
CA ARG A 94 5.31 10.26 -12.15
C ARG A 94 6.10 11.37 -12.82
N VAL A 95 6.45 12.43 -12.09
CA VAL A 95 7.25 13.53 -12.64
C VAL A 95 8.74 13.45 -12.27
N GLN A 96 9.14 12.55 -11.35
CA GLN A 96 10.55 12.38 -11.01
C GLN A 96 11.27 11.52 -12.05
N ALA A 97 12.48 11.96 -12.45
CA ALA A 97 13.30 11.22 -13.41
C ALA A 97 13.60 9.78 -12.98
N ALA A 98 13.78 9.55 -11.67
CA ALA A 98 14.13 8.25 -11.10
C ALA A 98 12.97 7.23 -11.07
N THR A 99 11.72 7.69 -11.07
CA THR A 99 10.54 6.81 -10.82
C THR A 99 9.49 6.84 -11.94
N ARG A 100 9.50 7.86 -12.81
CA ARG A 100 8.44 8.08 -13.81
C ARG A 100 8.13 6.87 -14.70
N ASN A 101 9.14 6.07 -15.01
CA ASN A 101 9.03 4.92 -15.90
C ASN A 101 8.83 3.58 -15.17
N LEU A 102 8.81 3.57 -13.83
CA LEU A 102 8.63 2.35 -13.06
C LEU A 102 7.13 1.97 -13.01
N PRO A 103 6.77 0.69 -13.25
CA PRO A 103 5.47 0.15 -12.89
C PRO A 103 5.12 0.49 -11.44
N LEU A 104 3.88 0.95 -11.18
CA LEU A 104 3.46 1.32 -9.82
C LEU A 104 2.64 0.22 -9.17
N GLY A 105 2.95 -0.07 -7.92
CA GLY A 105 2.13 -0.85 -7.00
C GLY A 105 1.70 -0.02 -5.80
N LEU A 106 0.58 -0.36 -5.19
CA LEU A 106 0.11 0.25 -3.95
C LEU A 106 0.12 -0.80 -2.83
N PHE A 107 0.69 -0.45 -1.69
CA PHE A 107 0.65 -1.27 -0.48
C PHE A 107 -0.12 -0.51 0.59
N GLY A 108 -1.31 -0.98 0.94
CA GLY A 108 -2.15 -0.39 1.97
C GLY A 108 -2.16 -1.23 3.25
N ALA A 109 -2.06 -0.59 4.40
CA ALA A 109 -2.17 -1.23 5.70
C ALA A 109 -3.31 -0.62 6.52
N SER A 110 -4.12 -1.45 7.19
CA SER A 110 -5.30 -1.00 7.95
C SER A 110 -6.19 -0.07 7.10
N THR A 111 -6.51 1.15 7.54
CA THR A 111 -7.29 2.15 6.76
C THR A 111 -6.62 2.57 5.45
N GLY A 112 -5.29 2.50 5.37
CA GLY A 112 -4.55 2.75 4.12
C GLY A 112 -4.88 1.75 3.01
N ALA A 113 -5.44 0.59 3.33
CA ALA A 113 -5.93 -0.37 2.33
C ALA A 113 -7.13 0.15 1.55
N ALA A 114 -8.10 0.77 2.22
CA ALA A 114 -9.23 1.41 1.54
C ALA A 114 -8.77 2.54 0.62
N ALA A 115 -7.86 3.39 1.12
CA ALA A 115 -7.27 4.47 0.33
C ALA A 115 -6.52 3.95 -0.90
N ALA A 116 -5.78 2.85 -0.76
CA ALA A 116 -5.08 2.21 -1.87
C ALA A 116 -6.05 1.66 -2.94
N LEU A 117 -7.17 1.06 -2.53
CA LEU A 117 -8.18 0.54 -3.45
C LEU A 117 -8.96 1.64 -4.16
N GLU A 118 -9.34 2.69 -3.43
CA GLU A 118 -9.95 3.90 -4.01
C GLU A 118 -9.01 4.55 -5.05
N ALA A 119 -7.73 4.73 -4.72
CA ALA A 119 -6.75 5.28 -5.65
C ALA A 119 -6.53 4.36 -6.87
N ALA A 120 -6.47 3.04 -6.67
CA ALA A 120 -6.34 2.08 -7.77
C ALA A 120 -7.55 2.12 -8.71
N ALA A 121 -8.76 2.30 -8.18
CA ALA A 121 -9.97 2.44 -8.97
C ALA A 121 -9.99 3.73 -9.81
N GLU A 122 -9.41 4.82 -9.31
CA GLU A 122 -9.30 6.10 -10.04
C GLU A 122 -8.20 6.06 -11.11
N LEU A 123 -7.04 5.51 -10.77
CA LEU A 123 -5.86 5.47 -11.65
C LEU A 123 -5.96 4.39 -12.75
N GLY A 124 -6.83 3.39 -12.56
CA GLY A 124 -7.02 2.30 -13.50
C GLY A 124 -5.70 1.58 -13.83
N GLY A 125 -5.43 1.41 -15.13
CA GLY A 125 -4.28 0.65 -15.62
C GLY A 125 -2.89 1.22 -15.29
N GLU A 126 -2.82 2.42 -14.69
CA GLU A 126 -1.58 3.01 -14.19
C GLU A 126 -1.05 2.28 -12.94
N VAL A 127 -1.95 1.74 -12.11
CA VAL A 127 -1.60 0.86 -10.98
C VAL A 127 -1.58 -0.57 -11.46
N ARG A 128 -0.45 -1.24 -11.23
CA ARG A 128 -0.16 -2.58 -11.74
C ARG A 128 -0.39 -3.68 -10.71
N ALA A 129 -0.42 -3.34 -9.43
CA ALA A 129 -0.77 -4.28 -8.36
C ALA A 129 -1.16 -3.53 -7.08
N VAL A 130 -2.03 -4.15 -6.27
CA VAL A 130 -2.40 -3.68 -4.93
C VAL A 130 -2.15 -4.81 -3.92
N VAL A 131 -1.60 -4.47 -2.76
CA VAL A 131 -1.52 -5.37 -1.59
C VAL A 131 -2.17 -4.68 -0.41
N SER A 132 -3.12 -5.34 0.24
CA SER A 132 -3.76 -4.93 1.49
C SER A 132 -3.24 -5.82 2.63
N ARG A 133 -2.67 -5.24 3.69
CA ARG A 133 -2.19 -5.99 4.87
C ARG A 133 -2.96 -5.64 6.13
N GLY A 134 -3.69 -6.61 6.68
CA GLY A 134 -4.57 -6.41 7.84
C GLY A 134 -5.50 -5.23 7.61
N GLY A 135 -5.92 -5.06 6.35
CA GLY A 135 -6.56 -3.86 5.87
C GLY A 135 -8.04 -3.82 6.21
N ARG A 136 -8.61 -2.63 6.02
CA ARG A 136 -10.06 -2.41 6.03
C ARG A 136 -10.56 -2.09 4.62
N PRO A 137 -10.40 -3.00 3.63
CA PRO A 137 -10.80 -2.74 2.25
C PRO A 137 -12.32 -2.54 2.11
N ASP A 138 -13.10 -3.03 3.09
CA ASP A 138 -14.53 -2.79 3.23
C ASP A 138 -14.91 -1.30 3.38
N LEU A 139 -13.95 -0.45 3.78
CA LEU A 139 -14.17 0.99 3.89
C LEU A 139 -14.02 1.71 2.55
N ALA A 140 -13.51 1.06 1.51
CA ALA A 140 -13.59 1.59 0.16
C ALA A 140 -15.05 1.50 -0.31
N SER A 141 -15.47 2.48 -1.11
CA SER A 141 -16.81 2.48 -1.68
C SER A 141 -17.00 1.27 -2.60
N GLU A 142 -18.21 0.72 -2.60
CA GLU A 142 -18.61 -0.38 -3.50
C GLU A 142 -18.29 -0.05 -4.97
N GLN A 143 -18.54 1.21 -5.38
CA GLN A 143 -18.21 1.67 -6.72
C GLN A 143 -16.71 1.64 -7.02
N ALA A 144 -15.85 1.94 -6.04
CA ALA A 144 -14.42 1.82 -6.22
C ALA A 144 -13.99 0.37 -6.33
N LEU A 145 -14.44 -0.50 -5.40
CA LEU A 145 -14.13 -1.94 -5.41
C LEU A 145 -14.48 -2.59 -6.75
N LEU A 146 -15.66 -2.29 -7.31
CA LEU A 146 -16.10 -2.81 -8.60
C LEU A 146 -15.23 -2.34 -9.79
N ARG A 147 -14.57 -1.18 -9.68
CA ARG A 147 -13.74 -0.57 -10.74
C ARG A 147 -12.25 -0.90 -10.64
N VAL A 148 -11.77 -1.45 -9.52
CA VAL A 148 -10.35 -1.83 -9.40
C VAL A 148 -10.01 -2.87 -10.48
N SER A 149 -9.09 -2.51 -11.37
CA SER A 149 -8.59 -3.38 -12.43
C SER A 149 -7.21 -3.96 -12.12
N ALA A 150 -6.48 -3.37 -11.17
CA ALA A 150 -5.17 -3.83 -10.74
C ALA A 150 -5.27 -5.16 -9.95
N PRO A 151 -4.42 -6.16 -10.25
CA PRO A 151 -4.32 -7.37 -9.45
C PRO A 151 -4.17 -7.08 -7.96
N THR A 152 -5.09 -7.59 -7.14
CA THR A 152 -5.21 -7.25 -5.72
C THR A 152 -5.01 -8.45 -4.80
N LEU A 153 -4.06 -8.36 -3.86
CA LEU A 153 -3.84 -9.34 -2.81
C LEU A 153 -4.29 -8.83 -1.45
N LEU A 154 -5.15 -9.58 -0.76
CA LEU A 154 -5.57 -9.31 0.62
C LEU A 154 -4.84 -10.26 1.59
N LEU A 155 -4.06 -9.72 2.51
CA LEU A 155 -3.33 -10.47 3.55
C LEU A 155 -3.99 -10.21 4.90
N VAL A 156 -4.51 -11.24 5.55
CA VAL A 156 -5.27 -11.11 6.82
C VAL A 156 -4.72 -12.06 7.87
N GLY A 157 -4.71 -11.64 9.14
CA GLY A 157 -4.29 -12.49 10.24
C GLY A 157 -5.35 -13.53 10.59
N GLY A 158 -4.94 -14.78 10.81
CA GLY A 158 -5.83 -15.91 11.10
C GLY A 158 -6.51 -15.87 12.47
N HIS A 159 -6.10 -14.97 13.37
CA HIS A 159 -6.76 -14.70 14.65
C HIS A 159 -7.52 -13.35 14.64
N ASP A 160 -7.73 -12.76 13.46
CA ASP A 160 -8.44 -11.48 13.29
C ASP A 160 -9.80 -11.71 12.62
N ASP A 161 -10.64 -12.55 13.25
CA ASP A 161 -11.89 -13.08 12.68
C ASP A 161 -12.79 -11.98 12.08
N GLY A 162 -12.95 -10.86 12.79
CA GLY A 162 -13.75 -9.74 12.30
C GLY A 162 -13.16 -9.08 11.05
N VAL A 163 -11.83 -8.98 10.94
CA VAL A 163 -11.17 -8.43 9.75
C VAL A 163 -11.16 -9.44 8.61
N ILE A 164 -11.17 -10.74 8.88
CA ILE A 164 -11.36 -11.79 7.85
C ILE A 164 -12.70 -11.57 7.13
N ASP A 165 -13.80 -11.47 7.89
CA ASP A 165 -15.13 -11.26 7.31
C ASP A 165 -15.19 -9.96 6.49
N LEU A 166 -14.63 -8.88 7.01
CA LEU A 166 -14.59 -7.58 6.33
C LEU A 166 -13.74 -7.63 5.05
N ASN A 167 -12.62 -8.36 5.04
CA ASN A 167 -11.84 -8.55 3.83
C ASN A 167 -12.58 -9.45 2.83
N GLN A 168 -13.32 -10.46 3.28
CA GLN A 168 -14.14 -11.30 2.41
C GLN A 168 -15.23 -10.49 1.71
N LEU A 169 -15.90 -9.58 2.43
CA LEU A 169 -16.91 -8.68 1.84
C LEU A 169 -16.34 -7.80 0.71
N ALA A 170 -15.13 -7.27 0.89
CA ALA A 170 -14.46 -6.51 -0.17
C ALA A 170 -13.96 -7.41 -1.30
N TYR A 171 -13.41 -8.58 -0.95
CA TYR A 171 -12.94 -9.58 -1.90
C TYR A 171 -14.04 -9.97 -2.88
N ASP A 172 -15.26 -10.22 -2.39
CA ASP A 172 -16.40 -10.64 -3.22
C ASP A 172 -16.83 -9.56 -4.23
N GLN A 173 -16.58 -8.28 -3.93
CA GLN A 173 -16.90 -7.15 -4.81
C GLN A 173 -15.83 -6.87 -5.89
N LEU A 174 -14.57 -7.26 -5.67
CA LEU A 174 -13.48 -7.02 -6.62
C LEU A 174 -13.68 -7.82 -7.93
N ASN A 175 -13.53 -7.17 -9.08
CA ASN A 175 -13.67 -7.79 -10.41
C ASN A 175 -12.34 -8.02 -11.16
N CYS A 176 -11.20 -7.80 -10.50
CA CYS A 176 -9.85 -8.02 -11.03
C CYS A 176 -9.30 -9.40 -10.68
N GLU A 177 -8.09 -9.70 -11.17
CA GLU A 177 -7.28 -10.78 -10.59
C GLU A 177 -7.10 -10.51 -9.10
N LYS A 178 -7.50 -11.46 -8.26
CA LYS A 178 -7.53 -11.26 -6.81
C LYS A 178 -7.16 -12.54 -6.09
N ASP A 179 -6.53 -12.38 -4.94
CA ASP A 179 -6.24 -13.46 -4.01
C ASP A 179 -6.38 -12.97 -2.56
N MET A 180 -6.72 -13.89 -1.66
CA MET A 180 -6.84 -13.62 -0.23
C MET A 180 -6.13 -14.72 0.56
N VAL A 181 -5.13 -14.30 1.34
CA VAL A 181 -4.31 -15.21 2.14
C VAL A 181 -4.54 -14.93 3.62
N ILE A 182 -4.99 -15.95 4.33
CA ILE A 182 -5.09 -15.96 5.79
C ILE A 182 -3.76 -16.47 6.35
N VAL A 183 -3.07 -15.64 7.14
CA VAL A 183 -1.80 -15.97 7.79
C VAL A 183 -2.08 -16.68 9.12
N PRO A 184 -1.82 -18.00 9.24
CA PRO A 184 -2.17 -18.75 10.44
C PRO A 184 -1.46 -18.21 11.68
N GLY A 185 -2.17 -18.14 12.80
CA GLY A 185 -1.60 -17.71 14.08
C GLY A 185 -1.40 -16.20 14.23
N ALA A 186 -1.61 -15.41 13.18
CA ALA A 186 -1.36 -13.97 13.20
C ALA A 186 -2.55 -13.17 13.73
N THR A 187 -2.29 -12.21 14.61
CA THR A 187 -3.26 -11.17 14.96
C THR A 187 -3.17 -9.97 14.01
N HIS A 188 -3.96 -8.91 14.28
CA HIS A 188 -4.10 -7.73 13.43
C HIS A 188 -2.78 -7.11 12.93
N LEU A 189 -1.74 -7.12 13.78
CA LEU A 189 -0.46 -6.48 13.49
C LEU A 189 0.63 -7.43 12.99
N PHE A 190 0.35 -8.75 12.94
CA PHE A 190 1.32 -9.78 12.54
C PHE A 190 2.60 -9.73 13.39
N GLU A 191 2.45 -9.66 14.73
CA GLU A 191 3.59 -9.57 15.66
C GLU A 191 4.07 -10.94 16.13
N GLU A 192 3.30 -11.99 15.86
CA GLU A 192 3.66 -13.35 16.19
C GLU A 192 4.81 -13.86 15.33
N PRO A 193 5.70 -14.71 15.86
CA PRO A 193 6.89 -15.17 15.15
C PRO A 193 6.59 -15.75 13.77
N GLY A 194 7.25 -15.25 12.73
CA GLY A 194 7.12 -15.73 11.36
C GLY A 194 5.95 -15.13 10.57
N THR A 195 5.03 -14.40 11.21
CA THR A 195 3.82 -13.92 10.54
C THR A 195 4.08 -12.69 9.67
N LEU A 196 4.90 -11.74 10.12
CA LEU A 196 5.29 -10.59 9.30
C LEU A 196 6.20 -11.01 8.14
N GLU A 197 7.04 -12.02 8.35
CA GLU A 197 7.91 -12.61 7.32
C GLU A 197 7.07 -13.32 6.24
N ALA A 198 6.00 -14.00 6.64
CA ALA A 198 5.03 -14.56 5.70
C ALA A 198 4.34 -13.46 4.89
N VAL A 199 3.87 -12.39 5.54
CA VAL A 199 3.28 -11.21 4.88
C VAL A 199 4.25 -10.60 3.86
N ALA A 200 5.49 -10.34 4.26
CA ALA A 200 6.48 -9.67 3.43
C ALA A 200 6.81 -10.52 2.20
N ARG A 201 6.97 -11.83 2.36
CA ARG A 201 7.22 -12.77 1.26
C ARG A 201 6.06 -12.81 0.26
N GLN A 202 4.82 -12.87 0.74
CA GLN A 202 3.64 -12.89 -0.13
C GLN A 202 3.47 -11.56 -0.87
N ALA A 203 3.68 -10.43 -0.18
CA ALA A 203 3.64 -9.11 -0.81
C ALA A 203 4.74 -8.95 -1.87
N ALA A 204 5.97 -9.38 -1.57
CA ALA A 204 7.08 -9.35 -2.53
C ALA A 204 6.79 -10.22 -3.75
N ALA A 205 6.31 -11.45 -3.56
CA ALA A 205 5.95 -12.34 -4.66
C ALA A 205 4.85 -11.75 -5.55
N TRP A 206 3.84 -11.12 -4.95
CA TRP A 206 2.77 -10.44 -5.68
C TRP A 206 3.32 -9.29 -6.53
N PHE A 207 4.09 -8.38 -5.93
CA PHE A 207 4.66 -7.27 -6.68
C PHE A 207 5.64 -7.73 -7.75
N VAL A 208 6.50 -8.71 -7.47
CA VAL A 208 7.43 -9.26 -8.48
C VAL A 208 6.67 -9.82 -9.67
N ARG A 209 5.56 -10.52 -9.46
CA ARG A 209 4.74 -11.10 -10.54
C ARG A 209 4.04 -10.04 -11.41
N HIS A 210 3.66 -8.90 -10.84
CA HIS A 210 2.79 -7.94 -11.50
C HIS A 210 3.46 -6.62 -11.89
N LEU A 211 4.56 -6.24 -11.23
CA LEU A 211 5.37 -5.06 -11.55
C LEU A 211 6.42 -5.41 -12.60
N HIS A 212 5.94 -5.82 -13.78
CA HIS A 212 6.78 -5.92 -14.97
C HIS A 212 6.52 -4.73 -15.89
N PRO A 213 7.57 -4.22 -16.55
CA PRO A 213 7.39 -3.30 -17.67
C PRO A 213 6.44 -3.93 -18.69
N ALA A 214 5.50 -3.14 -19.24
CA ALA A 214 4.75 -3.60 -20.40
C ALA A 214 5.75 -3.96 -21.51
N ALA A 215 5.60 -5.15 -22.08
CA ALA A 215 6.40 -5.63 -23.20
C ALA A 215 6.22 -4.75 -24.44
#